data_AF-A0A481R4I0-F1
#
_entry.id   AF-A0A481R4I0-F1
#
_cell.length_a   1.000
_cell.length_b   1.000
_cell.length_c   1.000
_cell.angle_alpha   90.00
_cell.angle_beta   90.00
_cell.angle_gamma   90.00
#
_symmetry.space_group_name_H-M   'P 1'
#
loop_
_entity.id
_entity.type
_entity.pdbx_description
1 polymer ?
#
loop_
_entity_poly.entity_id
_entity_poly.type
_entity_poly.pdbx_seq_one_letter_code
_entity_poly.pdbx_strand_id
1 'polypeptide(L)'
;MKFSEILWGWYGQDEYGRVFSVCEGLQALDFLAMTADLQRSGIPYCPACETWSEVMLPLERTLTACGSALPAEIRTRLQFLWEQCNGLTEAAFHCDDWFMFDHEEWQPLRTIAAALMQSMDWEELEPFREQLLEDCRNAIRGVKPRVRE
;
A
#
# COMPACT_ATOMS: atom_id res chain seq x y z
N MET A 1 -5.86 -17.05 -11.86
CA MET A 1 -5.77 -17.04 -10.39
C MET A 1 -5.88 -15.59 -9.99
N LYS A 2 -6.84 -15.27 -9.13
CA LYS A 2 -7.02 -13.93 -8.57
C LYS A 2 -5.86 -13.62 -7.63
N PHE A 3 -5.55 -12.36 -7.42
CA PHE A 3 -4.56 -11.95 -6.43
C PHE A 3 -5.02 -12.28 -5.00
N SER A 4 -6.32 -12.15 -4.71
CA SER A 4 -6.91 -12.55 -3.43
C SER A 4 -6.60 -14.01 -3.07
N GLU A 5 -6.71 -14.93 -4.04
CA GLU A 5 -6.36 -16.35 -3.88
C GLU A 5 -4.87 -16.55 -3.53
N ILE A 6 -3.97 -15.75 -4.12
CA ILE A 6 -2.53 -15.78 -3.82
C ILE A 6 -2.28 -15.33 -2.39
N LEU A 7 -2.90 -14.22 -1.98
CA LEU A 7 -2.74 -13.66 -0.64
C LEU A 7 -3.24 -14.63 0.43
N TRP A 8 -4.42 -15.22 0.25
CA TRP A 8 -4.95 -16.26 1.15
C TRP A 8 -4.07 -17.50 1.16
N GLY A 9 -3.46 -17.86 0.03
CA GLY A 9 -2.46 -18.92 -0.05
C GLY A 9 -1.24 -18.64 0.82
N TRP A 10 -0.69 -17.42 0.77
CA TRP A 10 0.42 -17.01 1.65
C TRP A 10 0.01 -17.00 3.12
N TYR A 11 -1.19 -16.52 3.43
CA TYR A 11 -1.70 -16.51 4.79
C TYR A 11 -1.79 -17.93 5.37
N GLY A 12 -2.33 -18.89 4.62
CA GLY A 12 -2.38 -20.30 5.03
C GLY A 12 -1.04 -21.02 5.08
N GLN A 13 0.02 -20.42 4.52
CA GLN A 13 1.40 -20.94 4.53
C GLN A 13 2.28 -20.26 5.59
N ASP A 14 1.70 -19.50 6.51
CA ASP A 14 2.41 -18.74 7.54
C ASP A 14 3.40 -17.69 6.97
N GLU A 15 3.23 -17.27 5.71
CA GLU A 15 4.05 -16.23 5.05
C GLU A 15 3.58 -14.82 5.48
N TYR A 16 3.38 -14.63 6.79
CA TYR A 16 2.75 -13.45 7.40
C TYR A 16 3.48 -12.15 7.07
N GLY A 17 4.80 -12.17 6.86
CA GLY A 17 5.56 -10.99 6.44
C GLY A 17 5.13 -10.46 5.07
N ARG A 18 4.84 -11.36 4.12
CA ARG A 18 4.35 -10.97 2.78
C ARG A 18 2.93 -10.45 2.86
N VAL A 19 2.05 -11.16 3.58
CA VAL A 19 0.65 -10.77 3.75
C VAL A 19 0.56 -9.40 4.42
N PHE A 20 1.30 -9.19 5.51
CA PHE A 20 1.38 -7.90 6.20
C PHE A 20 1.82 -6.78 5.25
N SER A 21 2.91 -6.99 4.52
CA SER A 21 3.45 -5.98 3.60
C SER A 21 2.44 -5.62 2.51
N VAL A 22 1.75 -6.61 1.94
CA VAL A 22 0.70 -6.37 0.93
C VAL A 22 -0.49 -5.62 1.49
N CYS A 23 -0.94 -5.93 2.71
CA CYS A 23 -2.03 -5.20 3.35
C CYS A 23 -1.67 -3.72 3.56
N GLU A 24 -0.44 -3.42 4.01
CA GLU A 24 0.04 -2.04 4.09
C GLU A 24 0.17 -1.39 2.71
N GLY A 25 0.70 -2.11 1.72
CA GLY A 25 0.81 -1.64 0.34
C GLY A 25 -0.55 -1.31 -0.29
N LEU A 26 -1.57 -2.14 -0.05
CA LEU A 26 -2.94 -1.89 -0.52
C LEU A 26 -3.56 -0.64 0.13
N GLN A 27 -3.31 -0.42 1.42
CA GLN A 27 -3.74 0.81 2.10
C GLN A 27 -3.03 2.05 1.53
N ALA A 28 -1.75 1.95 1.21
CA ALA A 28 -1.02 3.01 0.55
C ALA A 28 -1.59 3.31 -0.86
N LEU A 29 -1.93 2.26 -1.62
CA LEU A 29 -2.57 2.41 -2.93
C LEU A 29 -3.95 3.07 -2.82
N ASP A 30 -4.74 2.71 -1.81
CA ASP A 30 -6.05 3.34 -1.53
C ASP A 30 -5.89 4.84 -1.31
N PHE A 31 -4.95 5.25 -0.45
CA PHE A 31 -4.63 6.67 -0.25
C PHE A 31 -4.14 7.35 -1.54
N LEU A 32 -3.25 6.71 -2.30
CA LEU A 32 -2.72 7.27 -3.55
C LEU A 32 -3.81 7.46 -4.61
N ALA A 33 -4.84 6.61 -4.63
CA ALA A 33 -5.93 6.68 -5.59
C ALA A 33 -6.97 7.78 -5.27
N MET A 34 -6.95 8.33 -4.05
CA MET A 34 -7.88 9.37 -3.62
C MET A 34 -7.67 10.70 -4.35
N THR A 35 -8.72 11.55 -4.30
CA THR A 35 -8.63 12.94 -4.75
C THR A 35 -7.72 13.76 -3.84
N ALA A 36 -7.22 14.89 -4.34
CA ALA A 36 -6.34 15.78 -3.56
C ALA A 36 -6.98 16.21 -2.21
N ASP A 37 -8.28 16.52 -2.19
CA ASP A 37 -8.98 16.92 -0.97
C ASP A 37 -9.07 15.78 0.06
N LEU A 38 -9.29 14.54 -0.39
CA LEU A 38 -9.33 13.37 0.49
C LEU A 38 -7.93 13.06 1.03
N GLN A 39 -6.90 13.13 0.18
CA GLN A 39 -5.51 12.97 0.60
C GLN A 39 -5.13 14.01 1.66
N ARG A 40 -5.42 15.29 1.40
CA ARG A 40 -5.14 16.39 2.31
C ARG A 40 -5.85 16.24 3.66
N SER A 41 -7.12 15.86 3.65
CA SER A 41 -7.92 15.70 4.88
C SER A 41 -7.57 14.45 5.69
N GLY A 42 -6.96 13.45 5.06
CA GLY A 42 -6.50 12.23 5.70
C GLY A 42 -5.14 12.33 6.40
N ILE A 43 -4.36 13.38 6.15
CA ILE A 43 -3.02 13.53 6.74
C ILE A 43 -3.07 14.37 8.03
N PRO A 44 -2.55 13.85 9.16
CA PRO A 44 -2.61 14.55 10.45
C PRO A 44 -1.52 15.62 10.65
N TYR A 45 -0.36 15.45 10.00
CA TYR A 45 0.83 16.29 10.21
C TYR A 45 1.42 16.76 8.87
N CYS A 46 2.76 16.81 8.74
CA CYS A 46 3.39 17.25 7.50
C CYS A 46 2.98 16.35 6.32
N PRO A 47 2.32 16.89 5.28
CA PRO A 47 1.86 16.15 4.11
C PRO A 47 2.94 15.28 3.48
N ALA A 48 4.12 15.85 3.22
CA ALA A 48 5.23 15.13 2.61
C ALA A 48 5.78 14.03 3.52
N CYS A 49 6.01 14.31 4.81
CA CYS A 49 6.59 13.32 5.73
C CYS A 49 5.67 12.12 5.93
N GLU A 50 4.38 12.37 6.19
CA GLU A 50 3.38 11.33 6.41
C GLU A 50 3.14 10.53 5.13
N THR A 51 3.05 11.20 3.96
CA THR A 51 2.90 10.48 2.70
C THR A 51 4.16 9.66 2.36
N TRP A 52 5.35 10.15 2.70
CA TRP A 52 6.55 9.35 2.53
C TRP A 52 6.52 8.09 3.42
N SER A 53 6.30 8.26 4.73
CA SER A 53 6.44 7.17 5.69
C SER A 53 5.29 6.17 5.67
N GLU A 54 4.06 6.66 5.57
CA GLU A 54 2.84 5.85 5.70
C GLU A 54 2.27 5.40 4.35
N VAL A 55 2.77 5.94 3.23
CA VAL A 55 2.24 5.63 1.89
C VAL A 55 3.34 5.14 0.95
N MET A 56 4.36 5.95 0.67
CA MET A 56 5.37 5.59 -0.33
C MET A 56 6.27 4.43 0.13
N LEU A 57 6.76 4.44 1.38
CA LEU A 57 7.58 3.35 1.92
C LEU A 57 6.87 1.98 1.92
N PRO A 58 5.59 1.84 2.32
CA PRO A 58 4.85 0.59 2.18
C PRO A 58 4.89 -0.06 0.77
N LEU A 59 4.94 0.75 -0.29
CA LEU A 59 5.06 0.23 -1.66
C LEU A 59 6.40 -0.47 -1.87
N GLU A 60 7.49 0.16 -1.42
CA GLU A 60 8.84 -0.42 -1.45
C GLU A 60 8.91 -1.69 -0.58
N ARG A 61 8.36 -1.63 0.64
CA ARG A 61 8.31 -2.80 1.53
C ARG A 61 7.59 -3.98 0.88
N THR A 62 6.51 -3.72 0.16
CA THR A 62 5.78 -4.75 -0.60
C THR A 62 6.65 -5.36 -1.71
N LEU A 63 7.34 -4.52 -2.50
CA LEU A 63 8.26 -4.98 -3.55
C LEU A 63 9.38 -5.85 -2.98
N THR A 64 9.96 -5.43 -1.85
CA THR A 64 11.07 -6.12 -1.19
C THR A 64 10.62 -7.42 -0.51
N ALA A 65 9.52 -7.42 0.22
CA ALA A 65 9.03 -8.60 0.95
C ALA A 65 8.51 -9.69 0.01
N CYS A 66 7.82 -9.31 -1.07
CA CYS A 66 7.21 -10.27 -1.96
C CYS A 66 8.11 -10.65 -3.14
N GLY A 67 8.95 -9.73 -3.65
CA GLY A 67 9.90 -10.02 -4.72
C GLY A 67 9.27 -10.73 -5.92
N SER A 68 9.80 -11.90 -6.29
CA SER A 68 9.27 -12.73 -7.38
C SER A 68 7.99 -13.50 -7.05
N ALA A 69 7.50 -13.45 -5.80
CA ALA A 69 6.22 -14.04 -5.43
C ALA A 69 5.03 -13.24 -5.98
N LEU A 70 5.19 -11.93 -6.20
CA LEU A 70 4.18 -11.13 -6.89
C LEU A 70 4.02 -11.60 -8.35
N PRO A 71 2.78 -11.63 -8.88
CA PRO A 71 2.56 -11.75 -10.31
C PRO A 71 3.36 -10.68 -11.07
N ALA A 72 4.01 -11.09 -12.17
CA ALA A 72 4.96 -10.24 -12.88
C ALA A 72 4.38 -8.88 -13.31
N GLU A 73 3.11 -8.85 -13.72
CA GLU A 73 2.41 -7.61 -14.09
C GLU A 73 2.24 -6.67 -12.89
N ILE A 74 1.75 -7.18 -11.75
CA ILE A 74 1.57 -6.40 -10.51
C ILE A 74 2.92 -5.86 -10.05
N ARG A 75 3.95 -6.70 -10.00
CA ARG A 75 5.30 -6.29 -9.63
C ARG A 75 5.83 -5.17 -10.52
N THR A 76 5.65 -5.30 -11.84
CA THR A 76 6.13 -4.29 -12.80
C THR A 76 5.40 -2.96 -12.64
N ARG A 77 4.07 -2.99 -12.48
CA ARG A 77 3.28 -1.77 -12.27
C ARG A 77 3.57 -1.11 -10.92
N LEU A 78 3.74 -1.90 -9.86
CA LEU A 78 4.09 -1.39 -8.53
C LEU A 78 5.50 -0.80 -8.51
N GLN A 79 6.47 -1.44 -9.18
CA GLN A 79 7.81 -0.90 -9.39
C GLN A 79 7.78 0.43 -10.13
N PHE A 80 6.99 0.51 -11.22
CA PHE A 80 6.80 1.74 -11.96
C PHE A 80 6.18 2.85 -11.08
N LEU A 81 5.15 2.54 -10.29
CA LEU A 81 4.55 3.50 -9.36
C LEU A 81 5.59 4.01 -8.35
N TRP A 82 6.35 3.10 -7.75
CA TRP A 82 7.43 3.45 -6.81
C TRP A 82 8.45 4.40 -7.44
N GLU A 83 8.88 4.13 -8.68
CA GLU A 83 9.78 5.01 -9.43
C GLU A 83 9.16 6.39 -9.71
N GLN A 84 7.86 6.46 -10.02
CA GLN A 84 7.17 7.74 -10.19
C GLN A 84 7.08 8.53 -8.88
N CYS A 85 6.82 7.87 -7.75
CA CYS A 85 6.84 8.52 -6.43
C CYS A 85 8.22 9.12 -6.12
N ASN A 86 9.31 8.40 -6.42
CA ASN A 86 10.68 8.89 -6.24
C ASN A 86 11.10 9.95 -7.26
N GLY A 87 10.35 10.08 -8.35
CA GLY A 87 10.59 11.03 -9.42
C GLY A 87 9.85 12.36 -9.26
N LEU A 88 9.00 12.50 -8.23
CA LEU A 88 8.28 13.75 -7.95
C LEU A 88 9.28 14.90 -7.78
N THR A 89 8.99 16.02 -8.45
CA THR A 89 9.83 17.21 -8.29
C THR A 89 9.67 17.84 -6.92
N GLU A 90 10.64 18.67 -6.52
CA GLU A 90 10.55 19.48 -5.30
C GLU A 90 9.27 20.35 -5.29
N ALA A 91 8.78 20.80 -6.45
CA ALA A 91 7.54 21.56 -6.54
C ALA A 91 6.28 20.71 -6.29
N ALA A 92 6.35 19.41 -6.58
CA ALA A 92 5.25 18.46 -6.38
C ALA A 92 5.27 17.79 -4.99
N PHE A 93 6.42 17.82 -4.31
CA PHE A 93 6.63 17.08 -3.06
C PHE A 93 7.66 17.76 -2.16
N HIS A 94 7.19 18.61 -1.24
CA HIS A 94 8.03 19.23 -0.23
C HIS A 94 7.30 19.39 1.11
N CYS A 95 8.07 19.57 2.19
CA CYS A 95 7.49 19.74 3.53
C CYS A 95 6.63 21.00 3.61
N ASP A 96 5.63 20.93 4.50
CA ASP A 96 4.69 22.01 4.83
C ASP A 96 3.77 22.50 3.68
N ASP A 97 3.79 21.85 2.52
CA ASP A 97 2.81 22.10 1.46
C ASP A 97 1.58 21.20 1.56
N TRP A 98 0.52 21.74 2.14
CA TRP A 98 -0.79 21.10 2.23
C TRP A 98 -1.52 20.98 0.89
N PHE A 99 -1.09 21.71 -0.14
CA PHE A 99 -1.68 21.68 -1.47
C PHE A 99 -0.81 20.92 -2.48
N MET A 100 0.25 20.23 -2.02
CA MET A 100 1.14 19.45 -2.90
C MET A 100 0.37 18.44 -3.76
N PHE A 101 -0.71 17.87 -3.22
CA PHE A 101 -1.56 16.92 -3.91
C PHE A 101 -2.31 17.52 -5.12
N ASP A 102 -2.49 18.84 -5.20
CA ASP A 102 -3.10 19.48 -6.37
C ASP A 102 -2.14 19.58 -7.55
N HIS A 103 -0.84 19.35 -7.32
CA HIS A 103 0.17 19.38 -8.38
C HIS A 103 -0.10 18.28 -9.42
N GLU A 104 0.08 18.60 -10.70
CA GLU A 104 -0.29 17.73 -11.81
C GLU A 104 0.43 16.38 -11.82
N GLU A 105 1.65 16.34 -11.26
CA GLU A 105 2.46 15.12 -11.11
C GLU A 105 1.81 14.04 -10.23
N TRP A 106 0.84 14.39 -9.37
CA TRP A 106 0.09 13.41 -8.58
C TRP A 106 -0.97 12.65 -9.38
N GLN A 107 -1.43 13.21 -10.50
CA GLN A 107 -2.51 12.59 -11.27
C GLN A 107 -2.11 11.25 -11.91
N PRO A 108 -0.90 11.10 -12.47
CA PRO A 108 -0.37 9.79 -12.87
C PRO A 108 -0.34 8.78 -11.71
N LEU A 109 0.10 9.18 -10.51
CA LEU A 109 0.16 8.30 -9.34
C LEU A 109 -1.21 7.76 -8.97
N ARG A 110 -2.24 8.63 -8.91
CA ARG A 110 -3.64 8.24 -8.67
C ARG A 110 -4.14 7.21 -9.67
N THR A 111 -3.85 7.46 -10.95
CA THR A 111 -4.32 6.61 -12.04
C THR A 111 -3.70 5.21 -11.97
N ILE A 112 -2.39 5.14 -11.68
CA ILE A 112 -1.67 3.86 -11.55
C ILE A 112 -2.14 3.13 -10.28
N ALA A 113 -2.30 3.84 -9.16
CA ALA A 113 -2.75 3.27 -7.90
C ALA A 113 -4.14 2.65 -8.01
N ALA A 114 -5.11 3.36 -8.61
CA ALA A 114 -6.46 2.85 -8.83
C ALA A 114 -6.47 1.57 -9.70
N ALA A 115 -5.64 1.51 -10.73
CA ALA A 115 -5.51 0.32 -11.57
C ALA A 115 -4.84 -0.87 -10.83
N LEU A 116 -3.87 -0.59 -9.96
CA LEU A 116 -3.24 -1.60 -9.11
C LEU A 116 -4.23 -2.17 -8.09
N MET A 117 -5.06 -1.33 -7.46
CA MET A 117 -6.09 -1.79 -6.52
C MET A 117 -7.07 -2.77 -7.16
N GLN A 118 -7.48 -2.50 -8.40
CA GLN A 118 -8.32 -3.44 -9.16
C GLN A 118 -7.57 -4.75 -9.46
N SER A 119 -6.31 -4.67 -9.86
CA SER A 119 -5.48 -5.85 -10.19
C SER A 119 -5.14 -6.69 -8.97
N MET A 120 -5.15 -6.09 -7.78
CA MET A 120 -4.84 -6.72 -6.50
C MET A 120 -6.11 -7.07 -5.70
N ASP A 121 -7.27 -7.08 -6.34
CA ASP A 121 -8.57 -7.47 -5.76
C ASP A 121 -8.89 -6.74 -4.44
N TRP A 122 -8.61 -5.43 -4.37
CA TRP A 122 -8.82 -4.63 -3.15
C TRP A 122 -10.23 -4.77 -2.59
N GLU A 123 -11.26 -4.71 -3.43
CA GLU A 123 -12.66 -4.82 -3.00
C GLU A 123 -12.97 -6.16 -2.29
N GLU A 124 -12.26 -7.24 -2.64
CA GLU A 124 -12.41 -8.54 -1.99
C GLU A 124 -11.63 -8.63 -0.67
N LEU A 125 -10.52 -7.90 -0.56
CA LEU A 125 -9.57 -7.96 0.56
C LEU A 125 -9.83 -6.91 1.65
N GLU A 126 -10.39 -5.76 1.28
CA GLU A 126 -10.63 -4.62 2.19
C GLU A 126 -11.38 -5.03 3.46
N PRO A 127 -12.46 -5.84 3.41
CA PRO A 127 -13.20 -6.22 4.61
C PRO A 127 -12.39 -7.02 5.63
N PHE A 128 -11.30 -7.67 5.19
CA PHE A 128 -10.45 -8.53 6.03
C PHE A 128 -9.13 -7.85 6.42
N ARG A 129 -8.82 -6.68 5.86
CA ARG A 129 -7.51 -6.03 6.00
C ARG A 129 -7.08 -5.85 7.46
N GLU A 130 -7.94 -5.25 8.29
CA GLU A 130 -7.59 -4.97 9.69
C GLU A 130 -7.30 -6.24 10.47
N GLN A 131 -8.11 -7.29 10.26
CA GLN A 131 -7.90 -8.59 10.88
C GLN A 131 -6.60 -9.23 10.41
N LEU A 132 -6.31 -9.20 9.11
CA LEU A 132 -5.06 -9.71 8.53
C LEU A 132 -3.84 -8.97 9.08
N LEU A 133 -3.90 -7.65 9.18
CA LEU A 133 -2.83 -6.84 9.76
C LEU A 133 -2.59 -7.20 11.23
N GLU A 134 -3.66 -7.35 12.03
CA GLU A 134 -3.58 -7.77 13.43
C GLU A 134 -2.96 -9.17 13.56
N ASP A 135 -3.48 -10.15 12.81
CA ASP A 135 -3.03 -11.54 12.86
C ASP A 135 -1.57 -11.66 12.43
N CYS A 136 -1.20 -11.04 11.31
CA CYS A 136 0.18 -11.07 10.84
C CYS A 136 1.13 -10.37 11.81
N ARG A 137 0.73 -9.22 12.38
CA ARG A 137 1.55 -8.49 13.38
C ARG A 137 1.77 -9.32 14.64
N ASN A 138 0.74 -10.01 15.11
CA ASN A 138 0.84 -10.89 16.26
C ASN A 138 1.76 -12.08 15.97
N ALA A 139 1.59 -12.73 14.81
CA ALA A 139 2.42 -13.84 14.38
C ALA A 139 3.90 -13.43 14.26
N ILE A 140 4.20 -12.30 13.61
CA ILE A 140 5.57 -11.77 13.46
C ILE A 140 6.21 -11.47 14.82
N ARG A 141 5.42 -11.01 15.80
CA ARG A 141 5.89 -10.73 17.17
C ARG A 141 5.94 -11.98 18.06
N GLY A 142 5.52 -13.15 17.56
CA GLY A 142 5.40 -14.38 18.35
C GLY A 142 4.29 -14.35 19.41
N VAL A 143 3.31 -13.45 19.26
CA VAL A 143 2.15 -13.36 20.16
C VAL A 143 1.13 -14.39 19.71
N LYS A 144 0.77 -15.33 20.60
CA LYS A 144 -0.26 -16.32 20.29
C LYS A 144 -1.63 -15.64 20.13
N PRO A 145 -2.44 -16.02 19.13
CA PRO A 145 -3.80 -15.52 19.03
C PRO A 145 -4.54 -15.86 20.32
N ARG A 146 -5.24 -14.88 20.90
CA ARG A 146 -6.22 -15.19 21.95
C ARG A 146 -7.29 -16.04 21.28
N VAL A 147 -7.42 -17.30 21.70
CA VAL A 147 -8.57 -18.12 21.36
C VAL A 147 -9.80 -17.35 21.82
N ARG A 148 -10.59 -16.83 20.87
CA ARG A 148 -11.92 -16.29 21.19
C ARG A 148 -12.80 -17.53 21.40
N GLU A 149 -13.16 -17.77 22.66
CA GLU A 149 -14.17 -18.77 23.07
C GLU A 149 -15.56 -18.40 22.54
#